data_AF-A0A922LI27-F1
#
_entry.id   AF-A0A922LI27-F1
#
_cell.length_a   1.000
_cell.length_b   1.000
_cell.length_c   1.000
_cell.angle_alpha   90.00
_cell.angle_beta   90.00
_cell.angle_gamma   90.00
#
_symmetry.space_group_name_H-M   'P 1'
#
loop_
_entity.id
_entity.type
_entity.pdbx_description
1 polymer ?
#
loop_
_entity_poly.entity_id
_entity_poly.type
_entity_poly.pdbx_seq_one_letter_code
_entity_poly.pdbx_strand_id
1 'polypeptide(L)'
;MMSVATFTACFKKVAVRNGLANLHKCCHFRYSKAKVDELMNVDITKGDLWYILSLNWWTKWEEFVDSVSKSGMVDETSEEYPGKVDNSDILCDGKLKENLLLENDITLIPRNVWKLFVDFYGCTHTDISVFERRAIQAPKSAEIEIYPPHYSFYLNPPNSSATFLFEGTYCKFQTIRELKLIVAQHLKAAPGVNVHLSIHNEQNEFEELEDEDATIEEANLEREKVIFVHLEPRNGIRSDSRLKSNDSIGSQPESQMLSLHGSSPPLVPGVCGLNNLGNTCFMNSALQCMSNVSALTSYFLSGKWKSELNIRNPLGSQGRIAIAYADLIKQLWSGTRAYAVPREFKSTVTTSGRTRWSLSMCVLHSYSCKTKNERIDFMFCNS
;
A
#
# COMPACT_ATOMS: atom_id res chain seq x y z
N MET A 1 -46.70 -56.42 -2.49
CA MET A 1 -46.06 -55.10 -2.70
C MET A 1 -46.21 -54.31 -1.41
N MET A 2 -45.13 -54.08 -0.66
CA MET A 2 -45.16 -53.16 0.49
C MET A 2 -45.16 -51.73 -0.03
N SER A 3 -45.96 -50.85 0.58
CA SER A 3 -46.07 -49.45 0.16
C SER A 3 -44.75 -48.70 0.36
N VAL A 4 -44.50 -47.68 -0.47
CA VAL A 4 -43.33 -46.78 -0.39
C VAL A 4 -43.18 -46.19 1.02
N ALA A 5 -44.28 -45.94 1.73
CA ALA A 5 -44.27 -45.44 3.11
C ALA A 5 -43.68 -46.44 4.12
N THR A 6 -43.83 -47.74 3.89
CA THR A 6 -43.26 -48.81 4.72
C THR A 6 -41.76 -48.95 4.49
N PHE A 7 -41.29 -48.71 3.26
CA PHE A 7 -39.85 -48.67 2.94
C PHE A 7 -39.17 -47.46 3.59
N THR A 8 -39.79 -46.27 3.55
CA THR A 8 -39.27 -45.06 4.22
C THR A 8 -39.27 -45.18 5.76
N ALA A 9 -40.27 -45.84 6.34
CA ALA A 9 -40.32 -46.09 7.79
C ALA A 9 -39.30 -47.13 8.26
N CYS A 10 -39.03 -48.16 7.45
CA CYS A 10 -37.96 -49.14 7.73
C CYS A 10 -36.57 -48.51 7.53
N PHE A 11 -36.37 -47.65 6.53
CA PHE A 11 -35.12 -46.91 6.34
C PHE A 11 -34.83 -45.94 7.50
N LYS A 12 -35.85 -45.24 8.01
CA LYS A 12 -35.71 -44.37 9.20
C LYS A 12 -35.41 -45.15 10.49
N LYS A 13 -35.88 -46.40 10.63
CA LYS A 13 -35.56 -47.26 11.80
C LYS A 13 -34.20 -47.95 11.71
N VAL A 14 -33.66 -48.19 10.50
CA VAL A 14 -32.33 -48.80 10.30
C VAL A 14 -31.20 -47.75 10.30
N ALA A 15 -31.50 -46.48 10.05
CA ALA A 15 -30.55 -45.37 10.07
C ALA A 15 -29.97 -45.03 11.47
N VAL A 16 -30.48 -45.63 12.55
CA VAL A 16 -30.02 -45.43 13.95
C VAL A 16 -28.84 -46.35 14.31
N ARG A 17 -28.03 -46.76 13.33
CA ARG A 17 -26.78 -47.52 13.57
C ARG A 17 -25.63 -46.86 12.82
N ASN A 18 -25.06 -45.82 13.43
CA ASN A 18 -23.75 -45.15 13.28
C ASN A 18 -23.10 -44.94 11.88
N GLY A 19 -23.29 -45.82 10.89
CA GLY A 19 -22.67 -45.73 9.56
C GLY A 19 -23.39 -44.78 8.58
N LEU A 20 -24.73 -44.68 8.59
CA LEU A 20 -25.47 -43.83 7.66
C LEU A 20 -25.40 -42.33 8.04
N ALA A 21 -25.34 -42.01 9.33
CA ALA A 21 -25.13 -40.65 9.81
C ALA A 21 -23.73 -40.14 9.43
N ASN A 22 -22.72 -41.02 9.54
CA ASN A 22 -21.35 -40.69 9.15
C ASN A 22 -21.23 -40.47 7.63
N LEU A 23 -21.88 -41.33 6.83
CA LEU A 23 -21.93 -41.18 5.36
C LEU A 23 -22.60 -39.86 4.92
N HIS A 24 -23.72 -39.48 5.55
CA HIS A 24 -24.41 -38.21 5.27
C HIS A 24 -23.55 -36.99 5.65
N LYS A 25 -22.82 -37.07 6.77
CA LYS A 25 -21.86 -36.03 7.19
C LYS A 25 -20.68 -35.94 6.23
N CYS A 26 -20.07 -37.06 5.81
CA CYS A 26 -19.01 -37.07 4.81
C CYS A 26 -19.45 -36.41 3.49
N CYS A 27 -20.66 -36.71 3.01
CA CYS A 27 -21.21 -36.05 1.82
C CYS A 27 -21.34 -34.54 2.01
N HIS A 28 -21.72 -34.10 3.22
CA HIS A 28 -21.84 -32.68 3.54
C HIS A 28 -20.48 -31.96 3.54
N PHE A 29 -19.44 -32.52 4.17
CA PHE A 29 -18.08 -31.93 4.14
C PHE A 29 -17.47 -31.90 2.74
N ARG A 30 -17.65 -32.97 1.94
CA ARG A 30 -17.21 -33.00 0.54
C ARG A 30 -17.91 -31.94 -0.31
N TYR A 31 -19.22 -31.81 -0.15
CA TYR A 31 -19.98 -30.74 -0.82
C TYR A 31 -19.54 -29.36 -0.36
N SER A 32 -19.24 -29.20 0.94
CA SER A 32 -18.71 -27.97 1.51
C SER A 32 -17.38 -27.57 0.86
N LYS A 33 -16.42 -28.48 0.69
CA LYS A 33 -15.13 -28.16 0.04
C LYS A 33 -15.31 -27.74 -1.42
N ALA A 34 -16.03 -28.54 -2.22
CA ALA A 34 -16.30 -28.18 -3.61
C ALA A 34 -17.01 -26.82 -3.73
N LYS A 35 -17.92 -26.49 -2.79
CA LYS A 35 -18.60 -25.21 -2.78
C LYS A 35 -17.68 -24.06 -2.38
N VAL A 36 -16.79 -24.26 -1.42
CA VAL A 36 -15.77 -23.27 -1.04
C VAL A 36 -14.85 -23.01 -2.22
N ASP A 37 -14.34 -24.04 -2.90
CA ASP A 37 -13.47 -23.90 -4.08
C ASP A 37 -14.14 -23.09 -5.20
N GLU A 38 -15.41 -23.36 -5.47
CA GLU A 38 -16.22 -22.59 -6.43
C GLU A 38 -16.33 -21.11 -6.04
N LEU A 39 -16.61 -20.84 -4.76
CA LEU A 39 -16.82 -19.48 -4.26
C LEU A 39 -15.53 -18.69 -4.06
N MET A 40 -14.39 -19.36 -3.90
CA MET A 40 -13.06 -18.75 -3.85
C MET A 40 -12.57 -18.36 -5.25
N ASN A 41 -13.03 -19.05 -6.31
CA ASN A 41 -12.67 -18.76 -7.70
C ASN A 41 -13.53 -17.63 -8.29
N VAL A 42 -13.53 -16.48 -7.63
CA VAL A 42 -14.24 -15.28 -8.05
C VAL A 42 -13.28 -14.11 -8.19
N ASP A 43 -13.44 -13.32 -9.25
CA ASP A 43 -12.68 -12.09 -9.42
C ASP A 43 -13.08 -11.06 -8.36
N ILE A 44 -12.10 -10.40 -7.76
CA ILE A 44 -12.33 -9.31 -6.81
C ILE A 44 -12.96 -8.14 -7.59
N THR A 45 -14.14 -7.69 -7.15
CA THR A 45 -14.80 -6.50 -7.72
C THR A 45 -14.85 -5.37 -6.69
N LYS A 46 -14.69 -4.12 -7.14
CA LYS A 46 -14.77 -2.93 -6.27
C LYS A 46 -16.06 -2.94 -5.44
N GLY A 47 -15.92 -2.80 -4.13
CA GLY A 47 -17.03 -2.73 -3.18
C GLY A 47 -17.46 -4.08 -2.60
N ASP A 48 -16.95 -5.19 -3.14
CA ASP A 48 -17.19 -6.52 -2.59
C ASP A 48 -16.73 -6.60 -1.14
N LEU A 49 -17.48 -7.35 -0.33
CA LEU A 49 -17.16 -7.61 1.07
C LEU A 49 -16.38 -8.92 1.18
N TRP A 50 -15.22 -8.84 1.81
CA TRP A 50 -14.29 -9.92 2.08
C TRP A 50 -13.97 -9.96 3.57
N TYR A 51 -13.48 -11.11 4.03
CA TYR A 51 -13.13 -11.35 5.41
C TYR A 51 -11.69 -11.85 5.52
N ILE A 52 -10.98 -11.35 6.53
CA ILE A 52 -9.68 -11.86 6.95
C ILE A 52 -9.90 -13.10 7.82
N LEU A 53 -9.26 -14.20 7.44
CA LEU A 53 -9.31 -15.46 8.18
C LEU A 53 -7.90 -15.89 8.55
N SER A 54 -7.73 -16.39 9.77
CA SER A 54 -6.51 -17.04 10.23
C SER A 54 -6.13 -18.18 9.29
N LEU A 55 -4.88 -18.15 8.80
CA LEU A 55 -4.37 -19.24 7.98
C LEU A 55 -4.24 -20.54 8.77
N ASN A 56 -4.03 -20.48 10.10
CA ASN A 56 -4.02 -21.66 10.95
C ASN A 56 -5.39 -22.36 10.95
N TRP A 57 -6.47 -21.59 11.10
CA TRP A 57 -7.82 -22.16 11.06
C TRP A 57 -8.16 -22.70 9.67
N TRP A 58 -7.83 -21.94 8.61
CA TRP A 58 -8.03 -22.37 7.23
C TRP A 58 -7.31 -23.68 6.91
N THR A 59 -6.02 -23.78 7.24
CA THR A 59 -5.19 -24.96 6.98
C THR A 59 -5.75 -26.18 7.71
N LYS A 60 -6.12 -26.01 8.99
CA LYS A 60 -6.73 -27.08 9.78
C LYS A 60 -8.07 -27.55 9.19
N TRP A 61 -8.89 -26.62 8.72
CA TRP A 61 -10.13 -26.95 8.03
C TRP A 61 -9.88 -27.73 6.74
N GLU A 62 -8.93 -27.30 5.92
CA GLU A 62 -8.60 -27.94 4.65
C GLU A 62 -8.09 -29.38 4.84
N GLU A 63 -7.15 -29.56 5.78
CA GLU A 63 -6.61 -30.87 6.14
C GLU A 63 -7.70 -31.81 6.66
N PHE A 64 -8.60 -31.31 7.52
CA PHE A 64 -9.71 -32.09 8.04
C PHE A 64 -10.65 -32.56 6.92
N VAL A 65 -11.06 -31.67 6.01
CA VAL A 65 -11.98 -32.05 4.93
C VAL A 65 -11.31 -33.01 3.94
N ASP A 66 -10.01 -32.90 3.71
CA ASP A 66 -9.25 -33.86 2.92
C ASP A 66 -9.14 -35.23 3.59
N SER A 67 -8.91 -35.25 4.90
CA SER A 67 -8.89 -36.47 5.71
C SER A 67 -10.25 -37.18 5.64
N VAL A 68 -11.36 -36.46 5.85
CA VAL A 68 -12.73 -36.97 5.71
C VAL A 68 -13.00 -37.49 4.30
N SER A 69 -12.47 -36.79 3.29
CA SER A 69 -12.62 -37.19 1.88
C SER A 69 -11.92 -38.51 1.58
N LYS A 70 -10.74 -38.75 2.15
CA LYS A 70 -9.97 -39.99 1.96
C LYS A 70 -10.51 -41.14 2.81
N SER A 71 -10.83 -40.88 4.08
CA SER A 71 -11.21 -41.91 5.05
C SER A 71 -12.69 -42.31 4.97
N GLY A 72 -13.56 -41.40 4.53
CA GLY A 72 -15.01 -41.59 4.61
C GLY A 72 -15.55 -41.64 6.04
N MET A 73 -14.80 -41.10 7.00
CA MET A 73 -15.13 -41.03 8.42
C MET A 73 -15.05 -39.58 8.89
N VAL A 74 -16.06 -39.13 9.63
CA VAL A 74 -16.07 -37.85 10.34
C VAL A 74 -15.89 -38.11 11.84
N ASP A 75 -14.86 -37.51 12.41
CA ASP A 75 -14.67 -37.42 13.86
C ASP A 75 -14.53 -35.96 14.28
N GLU A 76 -15.62 -35.38 14.78
CA GLU A 76 -15.69 -34.00 15.28
C GLU A 76 -15.09 -33.87 16.70
N THR A 77 -14.73 -34.99 17.34
CA THR A 77 -14.09 -34.99 18.67
C THR A 77 -12.57 -35.02 18.58
N SER A 78 -12.03 -35.23 17.38
CA SER A 78 -10.59 -35.27 17.15
C SER A 78 -9.97 -33.88 17.27
N GLU A 79 -8.68 -33.84 17.64
CA GLU A 79 -7.92 -32.60 17.64
C GLU A 79 -7.74 -32.02 16.23
N GLU A 80 -7.95 -32.81 15.18
CA GLU A 80 -7.89 -32.39 13.77
C GLU A 80 -9.15 -31.61 13.37
N TYR A 81 -10.26 -31.74 14.09
CA TYR A 81 -11.47 -30.97 13.81
C TYR A 81 -11.20 -29.46 13.99
N PRO A 82 -11.51 -28.61 12.99
CA PRO A 82 -11.19 -27.18 13.05
C PRO A 82 -11.95 -26.43 14.15
N GLY A 83 -13.09 -26.96 14.62
CA GLY A 83 -13.92 -26.27 15.61
C GLY A 83 -14.57 -25.00 15.04
N LYS A 84 -15.01 -24.11 15.93
CA LYS A 84 -15.55 -22.78 15.56
C LYS A 84 -14.49 -21.98 14.81
N VAL A 85 -14.92 -21.12 13.88
CA VAL A 85 -14.04 -20.14 13.23
C VAL A 85 -13.35 -19.29 14.29
N ASP A 86 -12.01 -19.34 14.31
CA ASP A 86 -11.21 -18.68 15.33
C ASP A 86 -10.02 -17.91 14.72
N ASN A 87 -10.10 -16.59 14.81
CA ASN A 87 -9.07 -15.62 14.44
C ASN A 87 -8.25 -15.11 15.65
N SER A 88 -8.30 -15.77 16.82
CA SER A 88 -7.63 -15.26 18.03
C SER A 88 -6.11 -15.11 17.86
N ASP A 89 -5.50 -15.95 17.03
CA ASP A 89 -4.07 -15.93 16.73
C ASP A 89 -3.62 -14.72 15.91
N ILE A 90 -4.54 -14.06 15.20
CA ILE A 90 -4.28 -12.85 14.40
C ILE A 90 -4.70 -11.56 15.12
N LEU A 91 -5.13 -11.65 16.37
CA LEU A 91 -5.54 -10.51 17.20
C LEU A 91 -4.53 -10.18 18.31
N CYS A 92 -4.46 -8.91 18.68
CA CYS A 92 -3.80 -8.37 19.86
C CYS A 92 -4.73 -7.32 20.48
N ASP A 93 -5.14 -7.52 21.74
CA ASP A 93 -6.08 -6.64 22.45
C ASP A 93 -7.39 -6.35 21.69
N GLY A 94 -7.93 -7.37 21.01
CA GLY A 94 -9.17 -7.25 20.22
C GLY A 94 -9.01 -6.51 18.88
N LYS A 95 -7.81 -6.07 18.54
CA LYS A 95 -7.48 -5.48 17.23
C LYS A 95 -6.68 -6.45 16.39
N LEU A 96 -6.76 -6.30 15.07
CA LEU A 96 -5.91 -7.06 14.15
C LEU A 96 -4.43 -6.73 14.43
N LYS A 97 -3.59 -7.76 14.60
CA LYS A 97 -2.13 -7.59 14.71
C LYS A 97 -1.61 -6.80 13.53
N GLU A 98 -0.55 -6.04 13.72
CA GLU A 98 0.12 -5.34 12.63
C GLU A 98 0.99 -6.29 11.81
N ASN A 99 1.23 -5.91 10.54
CA ASN A 99 2.18 -6.57 9.65
C ASN A 99 1.90 -8.05 9.36
N LEU A 100 0.63 -8.47 9.46
CA LEU A 100 0.22 -9.81 9.02
C LEU A 100 0.46 -9.97 7.52
N LEU A 101 1.01 -11.12 7.15
CA LEU A 101 1.36 -11.48 5.79
C LEU A 101 0.27 -12.37 5.19
N LEU A 102 -0.20 -12.01 4.01
CA LEU A 102 -1.09 -12.84 3.21
C LEU A 102 -0.37 -14.16 2.84
N GLU A 103 -1.10 -15.27 2.89
CA GLU A 103 -0.61 -16.64 2.63
C GLU A 103 0.41 -17.19 3.65
N ASN A 104 0.74 -16.43 4.70
CA ASN A 104 1.55 -16.92 5.82
C ASN A 104 0.78 -16.87 7.16
N ASP A 105 0.16 -15.72 7.47
CA ASP A 105 -0.59 -15.53 8.72
C ASP A 105 -2.10 -15.56 8.47
N ILE A 106 -2.52 -15.03 7.31
CA ILE A 106 -3.93 -14.83 6.97
C ILE A 106 -4.22 -15.26 5.54
N THR A 107 -5.49 -15.57 5.30
CA THR A 107 -6.09 -15.66 3.97
C THR A 107 -7.29 -14.73 3.86
N LEU A 108 -7.65 -14.35 2.65
CA LEU A 108 -8.82 -13.51 2.36
C LEU A 108 -9.90 -14.37 1.73
N ILE A 109 -11.08 -14.37 2.33
CA ILE A 109 -12.22 -15.14 1.84
C ILE A 109 -13.40 -14.23 1.51
N PRO A 110 -14.15 -14.50 0.44
CA PRO A 110 -15.32 -13.71 0.11
C PRO A 110 -16.45 -13.95 1.12
N ARG A 111 -17.37 -12.97 1.24
CA ARG A 111 -18.46 -12.99 2.23
C ARG A 111 -19.28 -14.28 2.25
N ASN A 112 -19.50 -14.88 1.10
CA ASN A 112 -20.23 -16.13 0.93
C ASN A 112 -19.51 -17.34 1.57
N VAL A 113 -18.18 -17.40 1.47
CA VAL A 113 -17.35 -18.41 2.13
C VAL A 113 -17.34 -18.18 3.65
N TRP A 114 -17.15 -16.93 4.09
CA TRP A 114 -17.23 -16.58 5.52
C TRP A 114 -18.57 -17.01 6.12
N LYS A 115 -19.68 -16.67 5.45
CA LYS A 115 -21.02 -17.07 5.87
C LYS A 115 -21.16 -18.59 5.95
N LEU A 116 -20.65 -19.32 4.95
CA LEU A 116 -20.68 -20.78 4.95
C LEU A 116 -19.94 -21.36 6.17
N PHE A 117 -18.75 -20.85 6.48
CA PHE A 117 -18.00 -21.29 7.65
C PHE A 117 -18.69 -20.96 8.97
N VAL A 118 -19.20 -19.73 9.13
CA VAL A 118 -19.89 -19.34 10.37
C VAL A 118 -21.21 -20.09 10.54
N ASP A 119 -21.99 -20.28 9.48
CA ASP A 119 -23.26 -21.02 9.54
C ASP A 119 -23.02 -22.50 9.92
N PHE A 120 -21.90 -23.08 9.49
CA PHE A 120 -21.59 -24.50 9.73
C PHE A 120 -20.83 -24.76 11.03
N TYR A 121 -19.75 -24.02 11.29
CA TYR A 121 -18.85 -24.23 12.42
C TYR A 121 -19.15 -23.33 13.61
N GLY A 122 -19.87 -22.21 13.40
CA GLY A 122 -19.96 -21.12 14.36
C GLY A 122 -18.69 -20.26 14.38
N CYS A 123 -18.69 -19.21 15.19
CA CYS A 123 -17.57 -18.28 15.36
C CYS A 123 -17.26 -18.10 16.86
N THR A 124 -15.98 -17.99 17.21
CA THR A 124 -15.56 -17.62 18.58
C THR A 124 -15.70 -16.12 18.84
N HIS A 125 -15.63 -15.31 17.79
CA HIS A 125 -15.63 -13.85 17.85
C HIS A 125 -17.04 -13.26 17.78
N THR A 126 -17.35 -12.33 18.68
CA THR A 126 -18.64 -11.61 18.70
C THR A 126 -18.61 -10.37 17.81
N ASP A 127 -17.51 -9.62 17.82
CA ASP A 127 -17.27 -8.52 16.89
C ASP A 127 -16.52 -9.02 15.66
N ILE A 128 -17.26 -9.22 14.57
CA ILE A 128 -16.70 -9.66 13.29
C ILE A 128 -16.22 -8.49 12.41
N SER A 129 -16.53 -7.24 12.78
CA SER A 129 -16.20 -6.06 11.97
C SER A 129 -14.69 -5.85 11.83
N VAL A 130 -13.92 -6.32 12.80
CA VAL A 130 -12.45 -6.31 12.80
C VAL A 130 -11.87 -7.08 11.59
N PHE A 131 -12.58 -8.10 11.11
CA PHE A 131 -12.15 -8.96 10.00
C PHE A 131 -12.69 -8.52 8.64
N GLU A 132 -13.65 -7.59 8.60
CA GLU A 132 -14.30 -7.16 7.37
C GLU A 132 -13.42 -6.23 6.54
N ARG A 133 -13.31 -6.48 5.23
CA ARG A 133 -12.64 -5.60 4.27
C ARG A 133 -13.50 -5.40 3.03
N ARG A 134 -13.52 -4.16 2.54
CA ARG A 134 -14.09 -3.87 1.22
C ARG A 134 -12.99 -3.83 0.17
N ALA A 135 -13.26 -4.47 -0.95
CA ALA A 135 -12.41 -4.36 -2.12
C ALA A 135 -12.38 -2.91 -2.63
N ILE A 136 -11.18 -2.39 -2.83
CA ILE A 136 -10.91 -1.06 -3.36
C ILE A 136 -10.48 -1.16 -4.82
N GLN A 137 -10.65 -0.07 -5.57
CA GLN A 137 -10.17 0.02 -6.94
C GLN A 137 -8.72 0.46 -6.95
N ALA A 138 -7.80 -0.44 -7.29
CA ALA A 138 -6.42 -0.07 -7.62
C ALA A 138 -6.29 0.29 -9.11
N PRO A 139 -5.16 0.89 -9.54
CA PRO A 139 -4.95 1.29 -10.93
C PRO A 139 -5.02 0.15 -11.95
N LYS A 140 -4.65 -1.08 -11.55
CA LYS A 140 -4.58 -2.26 -12.45
C LYS A 140 -5.79 -3.18 -12.31
N SER A 141 -6.24 -3.42 -11.08
CA SER A 141 -7.36 -4.32 -10.75
C SER A 141 -7.93 -3.95 -9.38
N ALA A 142 -9.11 -4.45 -9.02
CA ALA A 142 -9.54 -4.31 -7.63
C ALA A 142 -8.64 -5.16 -6.71
N GLU A 143 -8.45 -4.69 -5.48
CA GLU A 143 -7.66 -5.37 -4.46
C GLU A 143 -8.27 -5.16 -3.07
N ILE A 144 -7.80 -5.91 -2.08
CA ILE A 144 -8.28 -5.83 -0.70
C ILE A 144 -7.18 -5.19 0.15
N GLU A 145 -7.50 -4.05 0.74
CA GLU A 145 -6.60 -3.34 1.63
C GLU A 145 -6.75 -3.86 3.07
N ILE A 146 -5.79 -4.65 3.55
CA ILE A 146 -5.82 -5.27 4.89
C ILE A 146 -5.77 -4.22 6.00
N TYR A 147 -5.06 -3.12 5.79
CA TYR A 147 -4.92 -2.05 6.78
C TYR A 147 -5.16 -0.69 6.13
N PRO A 148 -6.43 -0.29 5.98
CA PRO A 148 -6.75 1.00 5.39
C PRO A 148 -6.17 2.16 6.22
N PRO A 149 -5.66 3.23 5.58
CA PRO A 149 -5.22 4.42 6.26
C PRO A 149 -6.32 5.00 7.16
N HIS A 150 -5.99 5.25 8.41
CA HIS A 150 -6.84 5.96 9.36
C HIS A 150 -6.16 7.27 9.73
N TYR A 151 -6.88 8.38 9.75
CA TYR A 151 -6.32 9.70 10.05
C TYR A 151 -7.22 10.49 10.97
N SER A 152 -6.61 11.23 11.88
CA SER A 152 -7.30 12.22 12.72
C SER A 152 -6.95 13.63 12.21
N PHE A 153 -7.97 14.44 11.97
CA PHE A 153 -7.85 15.79 11.45
C PHE A 153 -8.01 16.81 12.56
N TYR A 154 -7.09 17.78 12.61
CA TYR A 154 -7.10 18.85 13.60
C TYR A 154 -7.06 20.21 12.90
N LEU A 155 -7.97 21.12 13.24
CA LEU A 155 -7.90 22.50 12.82
C LEU A 155 -6.76 23.19 13.54
N ASN A 156 -5.84 23.80 12.81
CA ASN A 156 -4.68 24.49 13.35
C ASN A 156 -4.77 26.01 13.07
N PRO A 157 -5.48 26.77 13.92
CA PRO A 157 -5.58 28.22 13.78
C PRO A 157 -4.27 28.93 14.12
N PRO A 158 -3.96 30.11 13.54
CA PRO A 158 -2.67 30.80 13.72
C PRO A 158 -2.27 31.13 15.16
N ASN A 159 -3.25 31.33 16.05
CA ASN A 159 -3.03 31.84 17.41
C ASN A 159 -3.73 31.00 18.49
N SER A 160 -4.04 29.74 18.21
CA SER A 160 -4.68 28.85 19.19
C SER A 160 -4.18 27.43 19.04
N SER A 161 -4.35 26.63 20.08
CA SER A 161 -4.06 25.21 20.04
C SER A 161 -4.89 24.50 18.97
N ALA A 162 -4.28 23.50 18.35
CA ALA A 162 -4.95 22.62 17.41
C ALA A 162 -6.19 21.98 18.05
N THR A 163 -7.31 21.99 17.33
CA THR A 163 -8.60 21.46 17.80
C THR A 163 -9.01 20.28 16.94
N PHE A 164 -9.35 19.16 17.57
CA PHE A 164 -9.84 17.97 16.87
C PHE A 164 -11.09 18.31 16.03
N LEU A 165 -11.10 17.88 14.77
CA LEU A 165 -12.25 18.01 13.89
C LEU A 165 -12.99 16.68 13.79
N PHE A 166 -12.34 15.68 13.22
CA PHE A 166 -12.87 14.34 13.02
C PHE A 166 -11.75 13.36 12.73
N GLU A 167 -12.05 12.07 12.79
CA GLU A 167 -11.19 11.01 12.29
C GLU A 167 -11.95 10.13 11.30
N GLY A 168 -11.21 9.38 10.49
CA GLY A 168 -11.82 8.53 9.49
C GLY A 168 -10.84 7.55 8.88
N THR A 169 -11.41 6.54 8.21
CA THR A 169 -10.68 5.54 7.45
C THR A 169 -10.85 5.82 5.96
N TYR A 170 -9.75 5.77 5.22
CA TYR A 170 -9.66 6.17 3.82
C TYR A 170 -9.07 5.05 2.98
N CYS A 171 -9.35 5.07 1.68
CA CYS A 171 -8.70 4.20 0.71
C CYS A 171 -7.37 4.82 0.31
N LYS A 172 -6.28 4.03 0.29
CA LYS A 172 -4.93 4.53 -0.08
C LYS A 172 -4.81 5.13 -1.49
N PHE A 173 -5.75 4.85 -2.39
CA PHE A 173 -5.81 5.46 -3.73
C PHE A 173 -6.62 6.75 -3.79
N GLN A 174 -7.19 7.21 -2.67
CA GLN A 174 -7.78 8.55 -2.63
C GLN A 174 -6.69 9.61 -2.73
N THR A 175 -7.00 10.71 -3.42
CA THR A 175 -6.04 11.80 -3.63
C THR A 175 -6.03 12.78 -2.46
N ILE A 176 -4.94 13.53 -2.32
CA ILE A 176 -4.87 14.64 -1.36
C ILE A 176 -5.98 15.67 -1.62
N ARG A 177 -6.35 15.90 -2.90
CA ARG A 177 -7.51 16.73 -3.28
C ARG A 177 -8.81 16.20 -2.68
N GLU A 178 -9.05 14.91 -2.75
CA GLU A 178 -10.26 14.29 -2.18
C GLU A 178 -10.29 14.44 -0.66
N LEU A 179 -9.15 14.29 0.03
CA LEU A 179 -9.07 14.57 1.47
C LEU A 179 -9.39 16.03 1.79
N LYS A 180 -8.84 16.99 1.02
CA LYS A 180 -9.17 18.42 1.17
C LYS A 180 -10.66 18.70 1.00
N LEU A 181 -11.31 18.06 0.02
CA LEU A 181 -12.76 18.19 -0.21
C LEU A 181 -13.58 17.63 0.96
N ILE A 182 -13.18 16.49 1.53
CA ILE A 182 -13.85 15.90 2.71
C ILE A 182 -13.74 16.86 3.90
N VAL A 183 -12.55 17.41 4.16
CA VAL A 183 -12.34 18.39 5.23
C VAL A 183 -13.15 19.67 4.99
N ALA A 184 -13.15 20.21 3.78
CA ALA A 184 -13.92 21.39 3.41
C ALA A 184 -15.43 21.18 3.63
N GLN A 185 -15.94 20.00 3.25
CA GLN A 185 -17.34 19.60 3.46
C GLN A 185 -17.66 19.48 4.95
N HIS A 186 -16.77 18.85 5.73
CA HIS A 186 -16.95 18.70 7.18
C HIS A 186 -17.00 20.07 7.89
N LEU A 187 -16.12 20.99 7.51
CA LEU A 187 -16.06 22.35 8.04
C LEU A 187 -17.20 23.25 7.54
N LYS A 188 -17.97 22.81 6.54
CA LYS A 188 -18.95 23.65 5.81
C LYS A 188 -18.29 24.95 5.32
N ALA A 189 -17.08 24.83 4.79
CA ALA A 189 -16.26 25.97 4.41
C ALA A 189 -16.96 26.85 3.36
N ALA A 190 -16.89 28.17 3.55
CA ALA A 190 -17.49 29.12 2.61
C ALA A 190 -16.81 29.04 1.23
N PRO A 191 -17.55 29.34 0.13
CA PRO A 191 -16.96 29.41 -1.19
C PRO A 191 -15.76 30.37 -1.22
N GLY A 192 -14.58 29.85 -1.60
CA GLY A 192 -13.34 30.62 -1.65
C GLY A 192 -12.43 30.50 -0.43
N VAL A 193 -12.75 29.71 0.58
CA VAL A 193 -11.76 29.29 1.58
C VAL A 193 -10.91 28.15 0.99
N ASN A 194 -9.59 28.32 0.97
CA ASN A 194 -8.65 27.28 0.61
C ASN A 194 -8.33 26.44 1.85
N VAL A 195 -8.36 25.11 1.67
CA VAL A 195 -8.00 24.14 2.70
C VAL A 195 -6.60 23.62 2.40
N HIS A 196 -5.69 23.79 3.35
CA HIS A 196 -4.34 23.26 3.31
C HIS A 196 -4.23 22.14 4.34
N LEU A 197 -3.56 21.05 3.96
CA LEU A 197 -3.33 19.90 4.82
C LEU A 197 -1.82 19.78 5.06
N SER A 198 -1.42 19.62 6.30
CA SER A 198 -0.02 19.46 6.68
C SER A 198 0.16 18.37 7.73
N ILE A 199 1.35 17.80 7.79
CA ILE A 199 1.76 16.80 8.77
C ILE A 199 2.99 17.30 9.53
N HIS A 200 3.28 16.71 10.68
CA HIS A 200 4.59 16.87 11.32
C HIS A 200 5.62 15.92 10.71
N ASN A 201 6.73 16.48 10.25
CA ASN A 201 7.91 15.71 9.86
C ASN A 201 8.68 15.20 11.08
N GLU A 202 9.78 14.48 10.85
CA GLU A 202 10.64 13.92 11.92
C GLU A 202 11.24 14.99 12.85
N GLN A 203 11.38 16.22 12.36
CA GLN A 203 11.86 17.39 13.11
C GLN A 203 10.73 18.16 13.81
N ASN A 204 9.50 17.63 13.78
CA ASN A 204 8.29 18.26 14.33
C ASN A 204 7.95 19.61 13.67
N GLU A 205 8.39 19.83 12.43
CA GLU A 205 8.01 20.98 11.62
C GLU A 205 6.79 20.62 10.75
N PHE A 206 6.01 21.62 10.36
CA PHE A 206 4.87 21.43 9.47
C PHE A 206 5.34 21.24 8.03
N GLU A 207 4.98 20.12 7.43
CA GLU A 207 5.17 19.81 6.01
C GLU A 207 3.81 19.77 5.32
N GLU A 208 3.62 20.61 4.31
CA GLU A 208 2.37 20.68 3.56
C GLU A 208 2.25 19.55 2.53
N LEU A 209 1.04 18.98 2.42
CA LEU A 209 0.67 18.05 1.36
C LEU A 209 0.31 18.84 0.09
N GLU A 210 1.34 19.28 -0.64
CA GLU A 210 1.21 20.19 -1.79
C GLU A 210 0.65 19.51 -3.05
N ASP A 211 1.04 18.26 -3.33
CA ASP A 211 0.65 17.55 -4.55
C ASP A 211 -0.77 16.99 -4.42
N GLU A 212 -1.76 17.79 -4.82
CA GLU A 212 -3.18 17.45 -4.74
C GLU A 212 -3.58 16.22 -5.58
N ASP A 213 -2.82 15.91 -6.63
CA ASP A 213 -3.11 14.80 -7.53
C ASP A 213 -2.48 13.49 -7.06
N ALA A 214 -1.54 13.55 -6.11
CA ALA A 214 -0.98 12.38 -5.48
C ALA A 214 -2.04 11.64 -4.66
N THR A 215 -2.05 10.32 -4.78
CA THR A 215 -2.78 9.43 -3.86
C THR A 215 -2.13 9.40 -2.48
N ILE A 216 -2.88 8.97 -1.46
CA ILE A 216 -2.36 8.74 -0.10
C ILE A 216 -1.13 7.82 -0.11
N GLU A 217 -1.16 6.75 -0.90
CA GLU A 217 -0.02 5.83 -1.08
C GLU A 217 1.18 6.54 -1.72
N GLU A 218 0.97 7.33 -2.77
CA GLU A 218 2.06 8.04 -3.48
C GLU A 218 2.65 9.21 -2.70
N ALA A 219 1.86 9.79 -1.79
CA ALA A 219 2.31 10.76 -0.80
C ALA A 219 3.09 10.10 0.36
N ASN A 220 3.03 8.76 0.47
CA ASN A 220 3.63 7.98 1.55
C ASN A 220 3.17 8.48 2.92
N LEU A 221 1.88 8.74 3.05
CA LEU A 221 1.30 9.21 4.30
C LEU A 221 1.07 8.01 5.24
N GLU A 222 1.92 7.88 6.26
CA GLU A 222 1.87 6.79 7.23
C GLU A 222 0.49 6.67 7.88
N ARG A 223 0.02 5.44 8.10
CA ARG A 223 -1.26 5.19 8.79
C ARG A 223 -1.27 5.85 10.16
N GLU A 224 -2.44 6.27 10.60
CA GLU A 224 -2.67 6.87 11.93
C GLU A 224 -1.95 8.21 12.16
N LYS A 225 -1.42 8.84 11.10
CA LYS A 225 -0.90 10.21 11.19
C LYS A 225 -1.99 11.22 11.53
N VAL A 226 -1.60 12.19 12.34
CA VAL A 226 -2.38 13.40 12.59
C VAL A 226 -2.19 14.37 11.42
N ILE A 227 -3.30 14.81 10.82
CA ILE A 227 -3.31 15.78 9.72
C ILE A 227 -3.84 17.11 10.25
N PHE A 228 -3.04 18.15 10.09
CA PHE A 228 -3.39 19.51 10.48
C PHE A 228 -4.01 20.26 9.31
N VAL A 229 -5.10 20.96 9.60
CA VAL A 229 -5.92 21.70 8.65
C VAL A 229 -5.68 23.18 8.85
N HIS A 230 -5.23 23.86 7.80
CA HIS A 230 -5.07 25.30 7.75
C HIS A 230 -6.07 25.90 6.75
N LEU A 231 -6.69 27.02 7.12
CA LEU A 231 -7.69 27.70 6.30
C LEU A 231 -7.16 29.05 5.83
N GLU A 232 -7.17 29.28 4.52
CA GLU A 232 -6.76 30.55 3.93
C GLU A 232 -7.91 31.21 3.15
N PRO A 233 -8.20 32.51 3.37
CA PRO A 233 -9.11 33.25 2.51
C PRO A 233 -8.51 33.45 1.11
N ARG A 234 -9.33 33.32 0.05
CA ARG A 234 -8.93 33.51 -1.36
C ARG A 234 -8.18 34.81 -1.69
N ASN A 235 -8.31 35.85 -0.85
CA ASN A 235 -7.82 37.20 -1.13
C ASN A 235 -6.47 37.55 -0.47
N GLY A 236 -5.75 36.56 0.08
CA GLY A 236 -4.30 36.61 0.36
C GLY A 236 -3.75 37.87 1.03
N ILE A 237 -3.58 37.83 2.36
CA ILE A 237 -2.38 38.40 2.98
C ILE A 237 -1.79 37.29 3.82
N ARG A 238 -0.70 36.71 3.31
CA ARG A 238 0.16 35.81 4.07
C ARG A 238 0.87 36.67 5.12
N SER A 239 0.30 36.78 6.31
CA SER A 239 1.02 37.26 7.48
C SER A 239 2.00 36.18 7.87
N ASP A 240 3.20 36.27 7.31
CA ASP A 240 4.37 35.49 7.70
C ASP A 240 4.62 35.77 9.20
N SER A 241 4.10 34.93 10.08
CA SER A 241 4.21 35.08 11.54
C SER A 241 5.59 34.62 12.04
N ARG A 242 6.65 34.96 11.32
CA ARG A 242 7.99 35.12 11.89
C ARG A 242 8.20 36.58 12.27
N LEU A 243 7.45 37.03 13.28
CA LEU A 243 7.82 38.23 14.02
C LEU A 243 9.11 37.94 14.79
N LYS A 244 10.24 38.29 14.15
CA LYS A 244 11.48 38.57 14.86
C LYS A 244 11.21 39.77 15.78
N SER A 245 11.14 39.51 17.08
CA SER A 245 11.25 40.56 18.10
C SER A 245 12.66 41.17 18.03
N ASN A 246 12.73 42.44 17.65
CA ASN A 246 13.94 43.25 17.72
C ASN A 246 14.15 43.75 19.16
N ASP A 247 15.38 43.58 19.65
CA ASP A 247 16.18 44.46 20.53
C ASP A 247 17.48 43.66 20.81
N SER A 248 18.73 44.10 20.62
CA SER A 248 19.36 45.41 20.46
C SER A 248 20.75 45.28 19.79
N ILE A 249 21.08 46.25 18.92
CA ILE A 249 22.38 46.93 18.67
C ILE A 249 23.70 46.12 18.77
N GLY A 250 24.42 46.01 17.63
CA GLY A 250 25.83 45.59 17.58
C GLY A 250 26.44 45.43 16.17
N SER A 251 26.57 46.54 15.41
CA SER A 251 27.65 46.87 14.43
C SER A 251 28.12 45.90 13.31
N GLN A 252 27.79 46.31 12.06
CA GLN A 252 28.56 46.24 10.79
C GLN A 252 28.72 44.91 10.00
N PRO A 253 28.91 44.96 8.65
CA PRO A 253 28.19 45.76 7.66
C PRO A 253 27.62 44.91 6.51
N GLU A 254 26.67 45.51 5.77
CA GLU A 254 26.07 45.01 4.53
C GLU A 254 27.10 44.63 3.47
N SER A 255 26.86 43.52 2.77
CA SER A 255 27.11 43.44 1.34
C SER A 255 25.78 43.14 0.65
N GLN A 256 25.21 44.21 0.11
CA GLN A 256 24.08 44.22 -0.80
C GLN A 256 24.34 43.27 -1.98
N MET A 257 23.32 42.51 -2.41
CA MET A 257 23.21 42.17 -3.82
C MET A 257 21.82 42.51 -4.34
N LEU A 258 21.80 43.70 -4.94
CA LEU A 258 20.79 44.24 -5.82
C LEU A 258 20.44 43.27 -6.95
N SER A 259 19.17 43.29 -7.33
CA SER A 259 18.70 42.86 -8.64
C SER A 259 19.31 43.76 -9.72
N LEU A 260 20.08 43.19 -10.64
CA LEU A 260 20.56 43.84 -11.86
C LEU A 260 20.58 42.79 -12.97
N HIS A 261 20.01 43.13 -14.13
CA HIS A 261 20.19 42.37 -15.37
C HIS A 261 21.69 42.13 -15.65
N GLY A 262 22.09 40.86 -15.70
CA GLY A 262 23.44 40.43 -16.05
C GLY A 262 23.62 38.95 -15.75
N SER A 263 23.57 38.12 -16.79
CA SER A 263 23.99 36.70 -16.87
C SER A 263 24.34 36.01 -15.54
N SER A 264 23.39 35.21 -15.03
CA SER A 264 23.65 34.20 -14.00
C SER A 264 24.89 33.37 -14.37
N PRO A 265 25.77 33.04 -13.42
CA PRO A 265 26.90 32.15 -13.70
C PRO A 265 26.38 30.87 -14.37
N PRO A 266 27.07 30.36 -15.41
CA PRO A 266 26.62 29.18 -16.12
C PRO A 266 26.43 28.04 -15.12
N LEU A 267 25.22 27.47 -15.10
CA LEU A 267 24.90 26.35 -14.22
C LEU A 267 25.83 25.19 -14.59
N VAL A 268 26.53 24.65 -13.60
CA VAL A 268 27.53 23.60 -13.82
C VAL A 268 26.80 22.27 -14.06
N PRO A 269 27.06 21.55 -15.17
CA PRO A 269 26.54 20.21 -15.38
C PRO A 269 26.79 19.30 -14.18
N GLY A 270 25.74 18.64 -13.70
CA GLY A 270 25.82 17.74 -12.54
C GLY A 270 25.61 18.44 -11.19
N VAL A 271 25.65 19.78 -11.14
CA VAL A 271 25.28 20.57 -9.95
C VAL A 271 23.83 21.00 -10.08
N CYS A 272 22.92 20.01 -9.96
CA CYS A 272 21.48 20.18 -10.11
C CYS A 272 20.75 19.45 -8.97
N GLY A 273 19.91 20.17 -8.23
CA GLY A 273 19.11 19.61 -7.15
C GLY A 273 17.98 18.71 -7.67
N LEU A 274 17.41 17.89 -6.77
CA LEU A 274 16.16 17.18 -7.04
C LEU A 274 15.08 17.76 -6.13
N ASN A 275 13.95 18.14 -6.70
CA ASN A 275 12.81 18.56 -5.89
C ASN A 275 12.18 17.33 -5.23
N ASN A 276 11.90 17.41 -3.93
CA ASN A 276 11.18 16.35 -3.23
C ASN A 276 9.72 16.35 -3.69
N LEU A 277 9.19 15.16 -3.98
CA LEU A 277 7.79 14.91 -4.31
C LEU A 277 7.16 14.14 -3.14
N GLY A 278 7.13 14.78 -1.96
CA GLY A 278 6.83 14.16 -0.66
C GLY A 278 8.06 13.44 -0.06
N ASN A 279 7.85 12.25 0.53
CA ASN A 279 8.88 11.39 1.15
C ASN A 279 9.91 10.78 0.16
N THR A 280 10.12 11.38 -1.01
CA THR A 280 11.11 10.89 -1.97
C THR A 280 12.54 11.25 -1.57
N CYS A 281 12.81 11.76 -0.36
CA CYS A 281 14.17 12.10 0.09
C CYS A 281 15.11 10.89 -0.01
N PHE A 282 14.60 9.68 0.24
CA PHE A 282 15.36 8.44 0.06
C PHE A 282 15.70 8.19 -1.42
N MET A 283 14.71 8.27 -2.31
CA MET A 283 14.90 8.11 -3.76
C MET A 283 15.82 9.20 -4.32
N ASN A 284 15.64 10.45 -3.90
CA ASN A 284 16.41 11.60 -4.32
C ASN A 284 17.88 11.47 -3.87
N SER A 285 18.12 11.00 -2.64
CA SER A 285 19.47 10.72 -2.15
C SER A 285 20.14 9.60 -2.96
N ALA A 286 19.43 8.51 -3.23
CA ALA A 286 19.93 7.42 -4.06
C ALA A 286 20.23 7.87 -5.51
N LEU A 287 19.33 8.66 -6.10
CA LEU A 287 19.48 9.21 -7.45
C LEU A 287 20.67 10.17 -7.55
N GLN A 288 20.85 11.05 -6.57
CA GLN A 288 22.00 11.96 -6.47
C GLN A 288 23.32 11.19 -6.29
N CYS A 289 23.32 10.11 -5.50
CA CYS A 289 24.47 9.22 -5.38
C CYS A 289 24.81 8.56 -6.72
N MET A 290 23.83 7.96 -7.39
CA MET A 290 24.04 7.30 -8.69
C MET A 290 24.44 8.28 -9.79
N SER A 291 23.87 9.50 -9.82
CA SER A 291 24.21 10.52 -10.82
C SER A 291 25.63 11.07 -10.65
N ASN A 292 26.24 10.89 -9.48
CA ASN A 292 27.63 11.27 -9.21
C ASN A 292 28.63 10.12 -9.46
N VAL A 293 28.16 8.92 -9.82
CA VAL A 293 29.05 7.85 -10.27
C VAL A 293 29.49 8.13 -11.72
N SER A 294 30.68 8.73 -11.89
CA SER A 294 31.20 9.19 -13.18
C SER A 294 31.07 8.17 -14.33
N ALA A 295 31.38 6.89 -14.07
CA ALA A 295 31.29 5.84 -15.09
C ALA A 295 29.84 5.56 -15.54
N LEU A 296 28.89 5.54 -14.59
CA LEU A 296 27.48 5.32 -14.86
C LEU A 296 26.87 6.52 -15.59
N THR A 297 27.16 7.73 -15.12
CA THR A 297 26.70 8.97 -15.73
C THR A 297 27.23 9.13 -17.15
N SER A 298 28.52 8.91 -17.37
CA SER A 298 29.13 8.97 -18.71
C SER A 298 28.53 7.93 -19.65
N TYR A 299 28.23 6.74 -19.14
CA TYR A 299 27.56 5.68 -19.89
C TYR A 299 26.17 6.12 -20.38
N PHE A 300 25.34 6.68 -19.49
CA PHE A 300 24.01 7.17 -19.85
C PHE A 300 24.04 8.39 -20.78
N LEU A 301 24.94 9.35 -20.52
CA LEU A 301 25.10 10.55 -21.37
C LEU A 301 25.63 10.22 -22.77
N SER A 302 26.49 9.22 -22.91
CA SER A 302 27.02 8.79 -24.21
C SER A 302 26.00 8.06 -25.10
N GLY A 303 24.85 7.64 -24.54
CA GLY A 303 23.82 6.92 -25.27
C GLY A 303 24.11 5.44 -25.53
N LYS A 304 25.26 4.90 -25.08
CA LYS A 304 25.65 3.48 -25.25
C LYS A 304 24.61 2.49 -24.71
N TRP A 305 23.91 2.88 -23.65
CA TRP A 305 22.83 2.10 -23.03
C TRP A 305 21.71 1.69 -23.98
N LYS A 306 21.44 2.48 -25.03
CA LYS A 306 20.31 2.23 -25.94
C LYS A 306 20.41 0.88 -26.66
N SER A 307 21.62 0.45 -27.03
CA SER A 307 21.86 -0.83 -27.71
C SER A 307 21.88 -2.03 -26.76
N GLU A 308 21.95 -1.78 -25.45
CA GLU A 308 22.09 -2.81 -24.42
C GLU A 308 20.78 -3.05 -23.65
N LEU A 309 19.71 -2.31 -23.98
CA LEU A 309 18.39 -2.48 -23.38
C LEU A 309 17.80 -3.88 -23.62
N ASN A 310 17.42 -4.55 -22.53
CA ASN A 310 16.63 -5.76 -22.60
C ASN A 310 15.12 -5.46 -22.69
N ILE A 311 14.63 -5.20 -23.90
CA ILE A 311 13.20 -4.89 -24.15
C ILE A 311 12.36 -6.17 -24.30
N ARG A 312 13.01 -7.32 -24.56
CA ARG A 312 12.33 -8.57 -24.94
C ARG A 312 11.95 -9.46 -23.75
N ASN A 313 12.45 -9.19 -22.55
CA ASN A 313 12.11 -9.97 -21.36
C ASN A 313 10.71 -9.58 -20.83
N PRO A 314 9.71 -10.48 -20.91
CA PRO A 314 8.34 -10.18 -20.47
C PRO A 314 8.21 -10.06 -18.94
N LEU A 315 9.20 -10.53 -18.17
CA LEU A 315 9.26 -10.40 -16.71
C LEU A 315 10.08 -9.18 -16.24
N GLY A 316 10.75 -8.47 -17.16
CA GLY A 316 11.55 -7.28 -16.85
C GLY A 316 10.79 -5.97 -17.04
N SER A 317 11.42 -4.83 -16.75
CA SER A 317 10.82 -3.49 -16.93
C SER A 317 10.69 -3.03 -18.39
N GLN A 318 10.95 -3.93 -19.36
CA GLN A 318 11.01 -3.62 -20.80
C GLN A 318 11.93 -2.43 -21.14
N GLY A 319 12.96 -2.20 -20.32
CA GLY A 319 13.88 -1.06 -20.44
C GLY A 319 13.32 0.28 -19.96
N ARG A 320 12.08 0.36 -19.48
CA ARG A 320 11.42 1.62 -19.12
C ARG A 320 12.15 2.38 -18.01
N ILE A 321 12.61 1.67 -16.97
CA ILE A 321 13.37 2.28 -15.86
C ILE A 321 14.68 2.89 -16.37
N ALA A 322 15.41 2.18 -17.23
CA ALA A 322 16.67 2.67 -17.80
C ALA A 322 16.45 3.90 -18.70
N ILE A 323 15.35 3.92 -19.47
CA ILE A 323 14.95 5.08 -20.28
C ILE A 323 14.65 6.29 -19.38
N ALA A 324 13.80 6.11 -18.38
CA ALA A 324 13.43 7.18 -17.45
C ALA A 324 14.63 7.71 -16.66
N TYR A 325 15.55 6.83 -16.27
CA TYR A 325 16.80 7.23 -15.61
C TYR A 325 17.70 8.03 -16.55
N ALA A 326 17.85 7.58 -17.80
CA ALA A 326 18.66 8.27 -18.79
C ALA A 326 18.16 9.70 -19.05
N ASP A 327 16.84 9.88 -19.10
CA ASP A 327 16.23 11.19 -19.30
C ASP A 327 16.36 12.09 -18.07
N LEU A 328 16.31 11.52 -16.86
CA LEU A 328 16.62 12.25 -15.64
C LEU A 328 18.09 12.69 -15.58
N ILE A 329 19.03 11.81 -15.93
CA ILE A 329 20.47 12.13 -15.97
C ILE A 329 20.78 13.24 -16.96
N LYS A 330 20.16 13.26 -18.13
CA LYS A 330 20.29 14.37 -19.08
C LYS A 330 19.82 15.70 -18.49
N GLN A 331 18.74 15.68 -17.71
CA GLN A 331 18.24 16.90 -17.07
C GLN A 331 19.20 17.41 -15.99
N LEU A 332 19.68 16.52 -15.12
CA LEU A 332 20.63 16.84 -14.05
C LEU A 332 21.97 17.36 -14.60
N TRP A 333 22.43 16.82 -15.73
CA TRP A 333 23.70 17.16 -16.35
C TRP A 333 23.57 18.13 -17.53
N SER A 334 22.41 18.77 -17.70
CA SER A 334 22.19 19.73 -18.80
C SER A 334 22.96 21.04 -18.62
N GLY A 335 23.29 21.43 -17.38
CA GLY A 335 23.84 22.75 -17.08
C GLY A 335 22.87 23.90 -17.40
N THR A 336 21.57 23.62 -17.46
CA THR A 336 20.53 24.62 -17.81
C THR A 336 19.50 24.83 -16.71
N ARG A 337 19.50 24.01 -15.65
CA ARG A 337 18.51 24.04 -14.57
C ARG A 337 19.20 23.89 -13.22
N ALA A 338 18.72 24.61 -12.21
CA ALA A 338 19.20 24.50 -10.83
C ALA A 338 18.61 23.29 -10.10
N TYR A 339 17.44 22.81 -10.53
CA TYR A 339 16.79 21.61 -10.01
C TYR A 339 16.02 20.87 -11.10
N ALA A 340 15.80 19.57 -10.88
CA ALA A 340 14.94 18.71 -11.69
C ALA A 340 13.87 18.04 -10.81
N VAL A 341 12.73 17.72 -11.41
CA VAL A 341 11.62 17.06 -10.71
C VAL A 341 11.49 15.64 -11.27
N PRO A 342 11.80 14.57 -10.50
CA PRO A 342 11.91 13.21 -11.04
C PRO A 342 10.55 12.51 -11.20
N ARG A 343 9.51 13.20 -11.70
CA ARG A 343 8.13 12.67 -11.81
C ARG A 343 8.06 11.41 -12.68
N GLU A 344 8.62 11.47 -13.88
CA GLU A 344 8.62 10.34 -14.82
C GLU A 344 9.41 9.14 -14.30
N PHE A 345 10.56 9.39 -13.65
CA PHE A 345 11.35 8.32 -13.05
C PHE A 345 10.60 7.67 -11.88
N LYS A 346 10.02 8.47 -10.98
CA LYS A 346 9.17 8.00 -9.87
C LYS A 346 8.03 7.13 -10.39
N SER A 347 7.23 7.65 -11.33
CA SER A 347 6.09 6.94 -11.93
C SER A 347 6.51 5.63 -12.60
N THR A 348 7.62 5.63 -13.34
CA THR A 348 8.13 4.46 -14.04
C THR A 348 8.57 3.37 -13.07
N VAL A 349 9.27 3.73 -11.99
CA VAL A 349 9.68 2.78 -10.95
C VAL A 349 8.47 2.20 -10.22
N THR A 350 7.52 3.03 -9.81
CA THR A 350 6.28 2.58 -9.14
C THR A 350 5.45 1.65 -10.01
N THR A 351 5.31 1.96 -11.30
CA THR A 351 4.49 1.16 -12.23
C THR A 351 5.14 -0.17 -12.62
N SER A 352 6.49 -0.22 -12.63
CA SER A 352 7.29 -1.37 -13.07
C SER A 352 7.66 -2.33 -11.92
N GLY A 353 7.52 -1.93 -10.66
CA GLY A 353 7.81 -2.79 -9.50
C GLY A 353 6.63 -3.66 -9.08
N ARG A 354 6.69 -4.97 -9.33
CA ARG A 354 6.06 -5.98 -8.47
C ARG A 354 7.09 -6.42 -7.42
N THR A 355 7.51 -5.53 -6.55
CA THR A 355 8.38 -5.88 -5.41
C THR A 355 8.48 -4.71 -4.44
N ARG A 356 8.22 -5.01 -3.16
CA ARG A 356 8.42 -4.13 -2.00
C ARG A 356 9.89 -3.70 -1.92
N TRP A 357 10.16 -2.48 -1.47
CA TRP A 357 11.51 -2.04 -1.11
C TRP A 357 12.10 -2.97 -0.05
N SER A 358 13.06 -3.81 -0.44
CA SER A 358 14.06 -4.38 0.47
C SER A 358 15.40 -3.81 0.05
N LEU A 359 15.93 -2.90 0.85
CA LEU A 359 17.28 -2.39 0.70
C LEU A 359 18.27 -3.44 1.18
N SER A 360 18.69 -4.32 0.27
CA SER A 360 20.05 -4.82 0.30
C SER A 360 20.86 -4.03 -0.72
N MET A 361 21.87 -3.31 -0.24
CA MET A 361 22.90 -2.67 -1.04
C MET A 361 23.47 -3.69 -2.05
N CYS A 362 23.04 -3.62 -3.31
CA CYS A 362 23.69 -4.28 -4.44
C CYS A 362 23.99 -3.26 -5.54
N VAL A 363 24.53 -2.11 -5.15
CA VAL A 363 25.34 -1.29 -6.05
C VAL A 363 26.79 -1.67 -5.71
N LEU A 364 27.39 -2.53 -6.55
CA LEU A 364 28.82 -2.93 -6.63
C LEU A 364 29.04 -4.47 -6.67
N HIS A 365 28.42 -5.20 -7.60
CA HIS A 365 28.94 -6.54 -7.97
C HIS A 365 29.18 -6.78 -9.47
N SER A 366 29.00 -5.79 -10.34
CA SER A 366 29.22 -5.99 -11.79
C SER A 366 30.46 -5.30 -12.37
N TYR A 367 31.25 -4.57 -11.54
CA TYR A 367 32.50 -3.97 -12.02
C TYR A 367 33.73 -4.89 -11.93
N SER A 368 33.57 -6.13 -11.43
CA SER A 368 34.67 -7.11 -11.37
C SER A 368 34.29 -8.45 -12.01
N CYS A 369 33.86 -8.44 -13.26
CA CYS A 369 34.03 -9.62 -14.12
C CYS A 369 34.21 -9.18 -15.57
N LYS A 370 35.46 -8.88 -15.93
CA LYS A 370 35.89 -9.01 -17.33
C LYS A 370 35.70 -10.48 -17.70
N THR A 371 35.08 -10.73 -18.86
CA THR A 371 34.85 -12.04 -19.52
C THR A 371 33.50 -12.72 -19.26
N LYS A 372 32.41 -12.14 -19.79
CA LYS A 372 31.44 -12.84 -20.68
C LYS A 372 30.34 -11.86 -21.11
N ASN A 373 29.78 -12.12 -22.28
CA ASN A 373 28.94 -11.24 -23.08
C ASN A 373 27.50 -11.17 -22.54
N GLU A 374 27.29 -10.59 -21.35
CA GLU A 374 25.97 -10.46 -20.72
C GLU A 374 25.44 -9.02 -20.86
N ARG A 375 24.20 -8.90 -21.39
CA ARG A 375 23.47 -7.63 -21.53
C ARG A 375 22.95 -7.16 -20.18
N ILE A 376 22.80 -5.84 -20.02
CA ILE A 376 22.33 -5.23 -18.77
C ILE A 376 20.85 -5.55 -18.55
N ASP A 377 20.58 -6.45 -17.61
CA ASP A 377 19.31 -6.48 -16.87
C ASP A 377 19.53 -5.75 -15.53
N PHE A 378 18.77 -4.69 -15.29
CA PHE A 378 18.56 -4.22 -13.91
C PHE A 378 17.66 -5.25 -13.22
N MET A 379 18.26 -6.35 -12.74
CA MET A 379 17.59 -7.28 -11.83
C MET A 379 17.58 -6.66 -10.43
N PHE A 380 16.40 -6.30 -9.95
CA PHE A 380 16.13 -6.23 -8.52
C PHE A 380 15.66 -7.64 -8.12
N CYS A 381 16.54 -8.42 -7.49
CA CYS A 381 16.20 -9.77 -7.03
C CYS A 381 15.15 -9.70 -5.89
N ASN A 382 14.17 -10.59 -5.96
CA ASN A 382 13.47 -11.09 -4.77
C ASN A 382 14.47 -11.89 -3.93
N SER A 383 14.43 -11.69 -2.61
CA SER A 383 15.00 -12.66 -1.66
C SER A 383 14.31 -14.01 -1.80
#